data_AF-A0A2V6GZM4-F1
#
_entry.id   AF-A0A2V6GZM4-F1
#
_cell.length_a   1.000
_cell.length_b   1.000
_cell.length_c   1.000
_cell.angle_alpha   90.00
_cell.angle_beta   90.00
_cell.angle_gamma   90.00
#
_symmetry.space_group_name_H-M   'P 1'
#
loop_
_entity.id
_entity.type
_entity.pdbx_description
1 polymer ?
#
loop_
_entity_poly.entity_id
_entity_poly.type
_entity_poly.pdbx_seq_one_letter_code
_entity_poly.pdbx_strand_id
1 'polypeptide(L)'
;IGGVFGDITGIAPGYTISISYEPFELFTQGEYLFDAAIHAGNFFYNWSELSCAPASWFRVGVVVDRTKALGSKFDIRRGPLVGFKYKNVDLTTYWLSPGSRDATFVFATTVNF
;
A
#
# COMPACT_ATOMS: atom_id res chain seq x y z
N ILE A 1 4.79 -10.65 12.23
CA ILE A 1 5.31 -11.82 11.48
C ILE A 1 4.09 -12.54 10.92
N GLY A 2 3.91 -12.52 9.60
CA GLY A 2 2.85 -13.27 8.91
C GLY A 2 3.44 -14.57 8.40
N GLY A 3 2.79 -15.71 8.69
CA GLY A 3 3.11 -16.99 8.07
C GLY A 3 2.21 -17.20 6.86
N VAL A 4 2.79 -17.41 5.68
CA VAL A 4 2.04 -17.77 4.47
C VAL A 4 2.08 -19.28 4.35
N PHE A 5 0.91 -19.93 4.40
CA PHE A 5 0.78 -21.37 4.19
C PHE A 5 0.01 -21.61 2.90
N GLY A 6 0.68 -22.21 1.92
CA GLY A 6 0.18 -22.55 0.58
C GLY A 6 1.26 -23.33 -0.18
N ASP A 7 1.16 -23.41 -1.51
CA ASP A 7 2.12 -24.11 -2.39
C ASP A 7 3.55 -23.51 -2.37
N ILE A 8 3.75 -22.43 -1.61
CA ILE A 8 4.99 -21.70 -1.40
C ILE A 8 5.23 -21.65 0.11
N THR A 9 6.31 -22.27 0.57
CA THR A 9 6.67 -22.32 2.00
C THR A 9 7.68 -21.22 2.31
N GLY A 10 7.19 -20.06 2.76
CA GLY A 10 8.01 -18.87 2.98
C GLY A 10 7.74 -18.14 4.28
N ILE A 11 8.70 -17.32 4.70
CA ILE A 11 8.53 -16.34 5.77
C ILE A 11 8.38 -14.98 5.10
N ALA A 12 7.29 -14.27 5.42
CA ALA A 12 7.08 -12.90 4.97
C ALA A 12 7.27 -11.91 6.12
N PRO A 13 8.51 -11.45 6.40
CA PRO A 13 8.70 -10.30 7.26
C PRO A 13 8.07 -9.05 6.61
N GLY A 14 6.90 -8.68 7.12
CA GLY A 14 6.29 -7.38 6.90
C GLY A 14 6.67 -6.38 7.99
N TYR A 15 6.94 -5.14 7.60
CA TYR A 15 6.96 -3.99 8.49
C TYR A 15 5.79 -3.06 8.16
N THR A 16 5.26 -2.42 9.19
CA THR A 16 4.26 -1.36 9.05
C THR A 16 4.65 -0.24 10.00
N ILE A 17 4.82 0.95 9.44
CA ILE A 17 5.17 2.16 10.17
C ILE A 17 4.07 3.16 9.88
N SER A 18 3.42 3.66 10.92
CA SER A 18 2.47 4.76 10.83
C SER A 18 2.96 5.89 11.73
N ILE A 19 3.13 7.08 11.14
CA ILE A 19 3.53 8.30 11.82
C ILE A 19 2.44 9.32 11.54
N SER A 20 1.67 9.65 12.58
CA SER A 20 0.62 10.67 12.51
C SER A 20 1.11 11.93 13.23
N TYR A 21 1.14 13.04 12.51
CA TYR A 21 1.46 14.36 13.03
C TYR A 21 0.46 15.36 12.45
N GLU A 22 -0.60 15.68 13.21
CA GLU A 22 -1.76 16.42 12.72
C GLU A 22 -1.37 17.72 11.97
N PRO A 23 -1.89 17.96 10.75
CA PRO A 23 -2.85 17.15 9.97
C PRO A 23 -2.23 16.05 9.08
N PHE A 24 -0.92 15.82 9.12
CA PHE A 24 -0.21 14.87 8.27
C PHE A 24 -0.19 13.44 8.82
N GLU A 25 -0.24 12.46 7.93
CA GLU A 25 -0.07 11.06 8.24
C GLU A 25 0.83 10.42 7.19
N LEU A 26 1.93 9.83 7.65
CA LEU A 26 2.82 9.01 6.84
C LEU A 26 2.61 7.56 7.23
N PHE A 27 2.12 6.76 6.28
CA PHE A 27 1.96 5.32 6.43
C PHE A 27 2.89 4.62 5.45
N THR A 28 3.72 3.70 5.92
CA THR A 28 4.51 2.85 5.04
C THR A 28 4.42 1.42 5.49
N GLN A 29 4.09 0.55 4.54
CA GLN A 29 4.03 -0.87 4.71
C GLN A 29 4.98 -1.49 3.70
N GLY A 30 5.87 -2.35 4.17
CA GLY A 30 6.71 -3.15 3.29
C GLY A 30 6.58 -4.60 3.68
N GLU A 31 6.35 -5.46 2.70
CA GLU A 31 6.39 -6.90 2.89
C GLU A 31 7.50 -7.47 2.02
N TYR A 32 8.42 -8.17 2.67
CA TYR A 32 9.46 -8.91 1.99
C TYR A 32 9.12 -10.38 2.15
N LEU A 33 8.86 -11.10 1.05
CA LEU A 33 8.59 -12.53 1.10
C LEU A 33 9.88 -13.29 0.80
N PHE A 34 10.37 -14.02 1.79
CA PHE A 34 11.48 -14.97 1.68
C PHE A 34 10.89 -16.37 1.47
N ASP A 35 11.03 -16.91 0.27
CA ASP A 35 10.75 -18.33 0.02
C ASP A 35 11.96 -19.18 0.44
N ALA A 36 11.76 -20.13 1.35
CA ALA A 36 12.80 -21.02 1.85
C ALA A 36 12.85 -22.35 1.06
N ALA A 37 11.88 -22.59 0.16
CA ALA A 37 11.86 -23.74 -0.70
C ALA A 37 12.51 -23.40 -2.05
N ILE A 38 13.46 -24.26 -2.42
CA ILE A 38 14.27 -24.28 -3.62
C ILE A 38 13.42 -23.87 -4.87
N HIS A 39 13.69 -22.67 -5.39
CA HIS A 39 13.32 -22.17 -6.75
C HIS A 39 12.07 -21.30 -6.96
N ALA A 40 11.63 -20.45 -6.02
CA ALA A 40 10.67 -19.38 -6.35
C ALA A 40 10.93 -18.03 -5.62
N GLY A 41 11.98 -17.34 -6.07
CA GLY A 41 11.92 -15.89 -6.33
C GLY A 41 11.42 -14.91 -5.26
N ASN A 42 12.33 -14.10 -4.69
CA ASN A 42 11.99 -13.05 -3.73
C ASN A 42 11.04 -11.99 -4.32
N PHE A 43 9.86 -11.79 -3.70
CA PHE A 43 8.94 -10.68 -4.01
C PHE A 43 9.08 -9.59 -2.95
N PHE A 44 9.20 -8.34 -3.40
CA PHE A 44 9.23 -7.17 -2.51
C PHE A 44 8.07 -6.25 -2.85
N TYR A 45 7.18 -6.06 -1.89
CA TYR A 45 6.07 -5.13 -1.96
C TYR A 45 6.34 -3.99 -0.98
N ASN A 46 6.29 -2.75 -1.45
CA ASN A 46 6.33 -1.59 -0.57
C ASN A 46 5.26 -0.58 -0.99
N TRP A 47 4.35 -0.33 -0.05
CA TRP A 47 3.28 0.63 -0.16
C TRP A 47 3.53 1.78 0.80
N SER A 48 3.68 2.99 0.28
CA SER A 48 3.91 4.18 1.09
C SER A 48 2.88 5.24 0.75
N GLU A 49 2.17 5.72 1.76
CA GLU A 49 1.19 6.79 1.69
C GLU A 49 1.67 7.98 2.52
N LEU A 50 1.60 9.16 1.93
CA LEU A 50 1.71 10.41 2.67
C LEU A 50 0.42 11.18 2.44
N SER A 51 -0.35 11.40 3.50
CA SER A 51 -1.62 12.10 3.46
C SER A 51 -1.64 13.28 4.42
N CYS A 52 -2.54 14.20 4.13
CA CYS A 52 -2.87 15.34 4.96
C CYS A 52 -4.40 15.38 5.11
N ALA A 53 -4.85 15.38 6.35
CA ALA A 53 -6.25 15.42 6.75
C ALA A 53 -6.55 16.79 7.39
N PRO A 54 -6.83 17.84 6.59
CA PRO A 54 -7.16 19.15 7.14
C PRO A 54 -8.51 19.15 7.88
N ALA A 55 -9.34 18.12 7.66
CA ALA A 55 -10.60 17.93 8.36
C ALA A 55 -10.77 16.45 8.74
N SER A 56 -11.53 16.18 9.80
CA SER A 56 -11.78 14.81 10.29
C SER A 56 -12.52 13.90 9.28
N TRP A 57 -13.17 14.48 8.28
CA TRP A 57 -13.92 13.77 7.24
C TRP A 57 -13.19 13.71 5.89
N PHE A 58 -12.07 14.40 5.72
CA PHE A 58 -11.39 14.54 4.43
C PHE A 58 -9.87 14.40 4.58
N ARG A 59 -9.28 13.54 3.76
CA ARG A 59 -7.83 13.42 3.60
C ARG A 59 -7.44 13.43 2.14
N VAL A 60 -6.30 14.02 1.84
CA VAL A 60 -5.71 14.04 0.50
C VAL A 60 -4.22 13.76 0.62
N GLY A 61 -3.65 13.09 -0.35
CA GLY A 61 -2.25 12.72 -0.26
C GLY A 61 -1.69 12.18 -1.56
N VAL A 62 -0.54 11.55 -1.42
CA VAL A 62 0.13 10.82 -2.47
C VAL A 62 0.42 9.41 -1.97
N VAL A 63 0.28 8.46 -2.90
CA VAL A 63 0.63 7.06 -2.71
C VAL A 63 1.75 6.71 -3.66
N VAL A 64 2.67 5.91 -3.17
CA VAL A 64 3.76 5.30 -3.92
C VAL A 64 3.71 3.81 -3.65
N ASP A 65 3.37 3.07 -4.69
CA ASP A 65 3.45 1.62 -4.74
C ASP A 65 4.73 1.24 -5.49
N ARG A 66 5.62 0.56 -4.77
CA ARG A 66 6.78 -0.12 -5.32
C ARG A 66 6.54 -1.62 -5.21
N THR A 67 6.09 -2.19 -6.31
CA THR A 67 5.96 -3.65 -6.43
C THR A 67 7.10 -4.17 -7.31
N LYS A 68 7.91 -5.07 -6.75
CA LYS A 68 8.89 -5.85 -7.52
C LYS A 68 8.33 -7.25 -7.73
N ALA A 69 7.63 -7.45 -8.85
CA ALA A 69 7.25 -8.77 -9.33
C ALA A 69 8.46 -9.48 -9.97
N LEU A 70 8.53 -10.80 -9.78
CA LEU A 70 9.66 -11.62 -10.21
C LEU A 70 10.04 -11.42 -11.69
N GLY A 71 11.31 -11.14 -11.97
CA GLY A 71 11.85 -11.04 -13.33
C GLY A 71 11.54 -9.74 -14.08
N SER A 72 10.78 -8.81 -13.50
CA SER A 72 10.43 -7.53 -14.13
C SER A 72 11.24 -6.35 -13.57
N LYS A 73 11.31 -5.25 -14.33
CA LYS A 73 11.85 -3.97 -13.84
C LYS A 73 11.00 -3.49 -12.65
N PHE A 74 11.60 -2.74 -11.73
CA PHE A 74 10.86 -2.10 -10.64
C PHE A 74 9.67 -1.32 -11.21
N ASP A 75 8.45 -1.77 -10.92
CA ASP A 75 7.26 -1.02 -11.30
C ASP A 75 6.94 -0.06 -10.15
N ILE A 76 7.15 1.22 -10.40
CA ILE A 76 6.94 2.29 -9.45
C ILE A 76 5.68 3.03 -9.89
N ARG A 77 4.55 2.64 -9.30
CA ARG A 77 3.27 3.31 -9.52
C ARG A 77 3.12 4.38 -8.47
N ARG A 78 2.85 5.60 -8.91
CA ARG A 78 2.66 6.76 -8.02
C ARG A 78 1.38 7.47 -8.39
N GLY A 79 0.70 8.02 -7.41
CA GLY A 79 -0.62 8.56 -7.62
C GLY A 79 -1.07 9.49 -6.50
N PRO A 80 -1.98 10.43 -6.78
CA PRO A 80 -2.73 11.06 -5.71
C PRO A 80 -3.67 10.06 -5.05
N LEU A 81 -3.93 10.27 -3.77
CA LEU A 81 -5.00 9.60 -3.01
C LEU A 81 -5.96 10.66 -2.47
N VAL A 82 -7.22 10.30 -2.37
CA VAL A 82 -8.26 11.09 -1.71
C VAL A 82 -9.11 10.17 -0.85
N GLY A 83 -9.30 10.55 0.41
CA GLY A 83 -10.07 9.79 1.38
C GLY A 83 -11.19 10.63 1.99
N PHE A 84 -12.32 9.98 2.19
CA PHE A 84 -13.50 10.53 2.82
C PHE A 84 -13.92 9.62 3.97
N LYS A 85 -14.00 10.19 5.16
CA LYS A 85 -14.47 9.47 6.36
C LYS A 85 -15.89 9.90 6.69
N TYR A 86 -16.80 8.94 6.69
CA TYR A 86 -18.19 9.13 7.06
C TYR A 86 -18.60 8.13 8.15
N LYS A 87 -18.76 8.64 9.38
CA LYS A 87 -19.07 7.86 10.58
C LYS A 87 -18.03 6.73 10.78
N ASN A 88 -18.48 5.48 10.66
CA ASN A 88 -17.70 4.26 10.84
C ASN A 88 -17.03 3.78 9.55
N VAL A 89 -17.23 4.48 8.44
CA VAL A 89 -16.72 4.11 7.11
C VAL A 89 -15.66 5.11 6.67
N ASP A 90 -14.50 4.63 6.27
CA ASP A 90 -13.48 5.40 5.57
C ASP A 90 -13.38 4.87 4.15
N LEU A 91 -13.65 5.75 3.17
CA LEU A 91 -13.51 5.46 1.75
C LEU A 91 -12.28 6.18 1.23
N THR A 92 -11.30 5.45 0.73
CA THR A 92 -10.11 6.01 0.11
C THR A 92 -9.99 5.57 -1.34
N THR A 93 -9.83 6.54 -2.23
CA THR A 93 -9.63 6.34 -3.66
C THR A 93 -8.21 6.71 -4.02
N TYR A 94 -7.53 5.81 -4.71
CA TYR A 94 -6.17 5.98 -5.21
C TYR A 94 -6.21 6.04 -6.73
N TRP A 95 -5.49 7.00 -7.30
CA TRP A 95 -5.33 7.09 -8.75
C TRP A 95 -3.86 6.87 -9.10
N LEU A 96 -3.51 5.62 -9.40
CA LEU A 96 -2.14 5.22 -9.70
C LEU A 96 -1.78 5.48 -11.16
N SER A 97 -0.55 5.97 -11.38
CA SER A 97 0.03 6.26 -12.69
C SER A 97 -0.85 7.16 -13.59
N PRO A 98 -1.36 8.30 -13.07
CA PRO A 98 -2.16 9.23 -13.87
C PRO A 98 -1.33 9.74 -15.06
N GLY A 99 -1.88 9.62 -16.28
CA GLY A 99 -1.20 10.02 -17.52
C GLY A 99 -0.32 8.95 -18.17
N SER A 100 -0.18 7.76 -17.57
CA SER A 100 0.38 6.59 -18.25
C SER A 100 -0.72 5.76 -18.92
N ARG A 101 -0.33 4.84 -19.83
CA ARG A 101 -1.24 3.82 -20.37
C ARG A 101 -1.74 2.84 -19.29
N ASP A 102 -1.08 2.80 -18.14
CA ASP A 102 -1.37 1.90 -17.01
C ASP A 102 -2.16 2.57 -15.87
N ALA A 103 -2.88 3.66 -16.17
CA ALA A 103 -3.67 4.38 -15.17
C ALA A 103 -4.66 3.42 -14.48
N THR A 104 -4.52 3.28 -13.17
CA THR A 104 -5.30 2.32 -12.36
C THR A 104 -6.00 3.05 -11.23
N PHE A 105 -7.28 2.79 -11.06
CA PHE A 105 -8.05 3.27 -9.90
C PHE A 105 -8.20 2.15 -8.88
N VAL A 106 -7.87 2.44 -7.63
CA VAL A 106 -8.05 1.52 -6.51
C VAL A 106 -8.99 2.18 -5.50
N PHE A 107 -9.98 1.44 -5.04
CA PHE A 107 -10.92 1.89 -4.02
C PHE A 107 -10.74 1.01 -2.79
N ALA A 108 -10.38 1.62 -1.68
CA ALA A 108 -10.30 0.97 -0.37
C ALA A 108 -11.47 1.48 0.49
N THR A 109 -12.12 0.56 1.19
CA THR A 109 -13.15 0.89 2.17
C THR A 109 -12.77 0.22 3.48
N THR A 110 -12.61 1.01 4.52
CA THR A 110 -12.32 0.54 5.88
C THR A 110 -13.56 0.76 6.74
N VAL A 111 -14.03 -0.29 7.41
CA VAL A 111 -15.17 -0.23 8.31
C VAL A 111 -14.67 -0.45 9.74
N ASN A 112 -14.93 0.53 10.62
CA ASN A 112 -14.61 0.45 12.04
C ASN A 112 -15.87 0.02 12.82
N PHE A 113 -15.82 -1.11 13.51
CA PHE A 113 -16.91 -1.65 14.34
C PHE A 113 -16.82 -1.17 15.78
#